data_AF-A0A7C3TIK4-F1
#
_entry.id   AF-A0A7C3TIK4-F1
#
_cell.length_a   1.000
_cell.length_b   1.000
_cell.length_c   1.000
_cell.angle_alpha   90.00
_cell.angle_beta   90.00
_cell.angle_gamma   90.00
#
_symmetry.space_group_name_H-M   'P 1'
#
loop_
_entity.id
_entity.type
_entity.pdbx_description
1 polymer ?
#
loop_
_entity_poly.entity_id
_entity_poly.type
_entity_poly.pdbx_seq_one_letter_code
_entity_poly.pdbx_strand_id
1 'polypeptide(L)'
;MLREPKDYTPPTCVTQVGIVEGMEALGGGVDIGKTDRQTMVKEHPIASVDQLEIPDDFLKRGRIPVVLEATKIMKVKYGNTLPIIAGFKAPITFAGYLIGVKEEAKAIEAGLIYQP
;
A
#
# COMPACT_ATOMS: atom_id res chain seq x y z
N MET A 1 -35.96 -21.62 -17.50
CA MET A 1 -35.21 -22.44 -16.55
C MET A 1 -33.76 -21.96 -16.56
N LEU A 2 -33.24 -21.67 -15.36
CA LEU A 2 -31.84 -21.43 -14.97
C LEU A 2 -31.08 -20.28 -15.68
N ARG A 3 -31.14 -19.08 -15.07
CA ARG A 3 -30.08 -18.05 -15.25
C ARG A 3 -28.75 -18.68 -14.82
N GLU A 4 -27.71 -18.53 -15.63
CA GLU A 4 -26.36 -18.98 -15.30
C GLU A 4 -25.97 -18.55 -13.87
N PRO A 5 -25.14 -19.33 -13.14
CA PRO A 5 -24.65 -18.92 -11.84
C PRO A 5 -23.87 -17.62 -12.08
N LYS A 6 -24.44 -16.49 -11.68
CA LYS A 6 -23.67 -15.26 -11.56
C LYS A 6 -22.54 -15.60 -10.60
N ASP A 7 -21.32 -15.53 -11.09
CA ASP A 7 -20.10 -15.72 -10.32
C ASP A 7 -20.11 -14.66 -9.20
N TYR A 8 -20.70 -15.03 -8.07
CA TYR A 8 -20.95 -14.12 -6.98
C TYR A 8 -19.64 -14.06 -6.23
N THR A 9 -18.78 -13.12 -6.59
CA THR A 9 -17.65 -12.77 -5.73
C THR A 9 -18.27 -12.47 -4.37
N PRO A 10 -17.99 -13.27 -3.32
CA PRO A 10 -18.59 -13.01 -2.02
C PRO A 10 -18.24 -11.57 -1.63
N PRO A 11 -19.17 -10.81 -1.02
CA PRO A 11 -18.86 -9.46 -0.58
C PRO A 11 -17.62 -9.54 0.32
N THR A 12 -16.49 -9.03 -0.18
CA THR A 12 -15.21 -9.09 0.53
C THR A 12 -15.00 -7.77 1.25
N CYS A 13 -14.55 -7.84 2.49
CA CYS A 13 -14.16 -6.66 3.23
C CYS A 13 -12.68 -6.39 2.93
N VAL A 14 -12.40 -5.32 2.19
CA VAL A 14 -11.03 -4.96 1.79
C VAL A 14 -10.54 -3.77 2.62
N THR A 15 -9.43 -3.97 3.32
CA THR A 15 -8.61 -2.88 3.87
C THR A 15 -7.26 -2.92 3.20
N GLN A 16 -6.71 -1.77 2.83
CA GLN A 16 -5.41 -1.69 2.18
C GLN A 16 -4.50 -0.75 2.97
N VAL A 17 -3.32 -1.24 3.37
CA VAL A 17 -2.18 -0.33 3.61
C VAL A 17 -1.55 -0.12 2.25
N GLY A 18 -1.83 1.03 1.66
CA GLY A 18 -1.39 1.37 0.32
C GLY A 18 0.01 1.96 0.30
N ILE A 19 0.42 2.32 -0.91
CA ILE A 19 1.64 3.08 -1.15
C ILE A 19 1.63 4.36 -0.32
N VAL A 20 0.52 5.08 -0.29
CA VAL A 20 0.48 6.41 0.30
C VAL A 20 0.70 6.39 1.82
N GLU A 21 0.10 5.44 2.54
CA GLU A 21 0.28 5.31 3.98
C GLU A 21 1.72 4.96 4.35
N GLY A 22 2.34 4.06 3.58
CA GLY A 22 3.76 3.72 3.75
C GLY A 22 4.68 4.89 3.42
N MET A 23 4.37 5.66 2.38
CA MET A 23 5.14 6.84 2.00
C MET A 23 5.04 7.94 3.05
N GLU A 24 3.85 8.20 3.59
CA GLU A 24 3.64 9.14 4.70
C GLU A 24 4.45 8.73 5.94
N ALA A 25 4.46 7.43 6.27
CA ALA A 25 5.23 6.90 7.39
C ALA A 25 6.76 7.05 7.21
N LEU A 26 7.23 7.06 5.96
CA LEU A 26 8.63 7.27 5.58
C LEU A 26 8.96 8.75 5.26
N GLY A 27 8.03 9.67 5.52
CA GLY A 27 8.26 11.11 5.35
C GLY A 27 8.04 11.66 3.93
N GLY A 28 7.49 10.87 3.02
CA GLY A 28 7.10 11.32 1.69
C GLY A 28 5.87 12.23 1.72
N GLY A 29 5.90 13.32 0.96
CA GLY A 29 4.78 14.25 0.82
C GLY A 29 3.57 13.60 0.14
N VAL A 30 2.37 13.81 0.72
CA VAL A 30 1.11 13.22 0.25
C VAL A 30 0.08 14.31 -0.09
N ASP A 31 -0.60 14.17 -1.23
CA ASP A 31 -1.83 14.91 -1.56
C ASP A 31 -3.04 14.10 -1.11
N ILE A 32 -3.82 14.62 -0.15
CA ILE A 32 -5.02 13.98 0.39
C ILE A 32 -6.07 13.69 -0.70
N GLY A 33 -6.01 14.41 -1.82
CA GLY A 33 -6.95 14.24 -2.93
C GLY A 33 -8.20 15.10 -2.75
N LYS A 34 -9.30 14.65 -3.36
CA LYS A 34 -10.63 15.27 -3.32
C LYS A 34 -11.68 14.15 -3.30
N THR A 35 -12.97 14.48 -3.17
CA THR A 35 -14.06 13.50 -3.18
C THR A 35 -14.03 12.58 -4.42
N ASP A 36 -13.60 13.12 -5.56
CA ASP A 36 -13.51 12.44 -6.86
C ASP A 36 -12.07 12.04 -7.24
N ARG A 37 -11.08 12.34 -6.40
CA ARG A 37 -9.66 12.10 -6.67
C ARG A 37 -8.97 11.41 -5.51
N GLN A 38 -8.42 10.24 -5.78
CA GLN A 38 -7.67 9.48 -4.78
C GLN A 38 -6.45 10.24 -4.26
N THR A 39 -6.03 9.87 -3.06
CA THR A 39 -4.81 10.34 -2.43
C THR A 39 -3.59 9.89 -3.24
N MET A 40 -2.59 10.77 -3.38
CA MET A 40 -1.40 10.52 -4.20
C MET A 40 -0.12 10.91 -3.48
N VAL A 41 0.97 10.21 -3.81
CA VAL A 41 2.33 10.61 -3.42
C VAL A 41 2.76 11.79 -4.29
N LYS A 42 3.27 12.86 -3.68
CA LYS A 42 3.78 14.04 -4.37
C LYS A 42 5.30 14.06 -4.51
N GLU A 43 5.98 13.50 -3.52
CA GLU A 43 7.42 13.64 -3.38
C GLU A 43 8.05 12.29 -3.05
N HIS A 44 9.20 12.04 -3.67
CA HIS A 44 10.04 10.88 -3.42
C HIS A 44 10.97 11.22 -2.24
N PRO A 45 10.88 10.52 -1.10
CA PRO A 45 11.58 10.87 0.13
C PRO A 45 13.08 10.61 0.09
N ILE A 46 13.55 9.76 -0.84
CA ILE A 46 14.97 9.39 -0.95
C ILE A 46 15.46 9.53 -2.39
N ALA A 47 16.73 9.91 -2.56
CA ALA A 47 17.35 10.08 -3.87
C ALA A 47 18.09 8.81 -4.34
N SER A 48 18.50 7.95 -3.40
CA SER A 48 19.13 6.67 -3.68
C SER A 48 18.70 5.62 -2.65
N VAL A 49 18.82 4.33 -3.02
CA VAL A 49 18.45 3.21 -2.15
C VAL A 49 19.24 3.15 -0.84
N ASP A 50 20.48 3.65 -0.85
CA ASP A 50 21.36 3.66 0.33
C ASP A 50 20.87 4.58 1.45
N GLN A 51 19.95 5.49 1.14
CA GLN A 51 19.33 6.42 2.10
C GLN A 51 18.07 5.83 2.75
N LEU A 52 17.66 4.62 2.39
CA LEU A 52 16.47 4.00 2.93
C LEU A 52 16.70 3.59 4.39
N GLU A 53 16.07 4.33 5.31
CA GLU A 53 15.97 3.97 6.71
C GLU A 53 14.51 3.72 7.08
N ILE A 54 14.22 2.51 7.57
CA ILE A 54 12.88 2.18 8.08
C ILE A 54 12.87 2.50 9.58
N PRO A 55 12.04 3.45 10.03
CA PRO A 55 11.99 3.82 11.44
C PRO A 55 11.37 2.70 12.30
N ASP A 56 11.86 2.51 13.52
CA ASP A 56 11.37 1.48 14.46
C ASP A 56 9.87 1.61 14.77
N ASP A 57 9.34 2.82 14.70
CA ASP A 57 7.93 3.15 14.93
C ASP A 57 7.11 3.24 13.63
N PHE A 58 7.60 2.71 12.50
CA PHE A 58 6.94 2.75 11.19
C PHE A 58 5.44 2.41 11.23
N LEU A 59 5.06 1.32 11.89
CA LEU A 59 3.67 0.87 11.99
C LEU A 59 2.76 1.81 12.82
N LYS A 60 3.36 2.74 13.57
CA LYS A 60 2.67 3.72 14.42
C LYS A 60 2.54 5.09 13.73
N ARG A 61 3.13 5.27 12.55
CA ARG A 61 3.17 6.57 11.85
C ARG A 61 2.03 6.72 10.84
N GLY A 62 1.67 7.98 10.58
CA GLY A 62 0.68 8.36 9.57
C GLY A 62 -0.65 7.63 9.76
N ARG A 63 -1.19 7.12 8.67
CA ARG A 63 -2.49 6.43 8.63
C ARG A 63 -2.42 4.91 8.81
N ILE A 64 -1.22 4.32 8.98
CA ILE A 64 -1.06 2.87 9.18
C ILE A 64 -1.88 2.36 10.39
N PRO A 65 -1.84 3.00 11.58
CA PRO A 65 -2.65 2.59 12.72
C PRO A 65 -4.16 2.60 12.44
N VAL A 66 -4.63 3.56 11.64
CA VAL A 66 -6.06 3.70 11.29
C VAL A 66 -6.51 2.53 10.43
N VAL A 67 -5.70 2.12 9.45
CA VAL A 67 -6.01 0.95 8.62
C VAL A 67 -6.01 -0.33 9.48
N LEU A 68 -5.03 -0.51 10.35
CA LEU A 68 -4.97 -1.66 11.25
C LEU A 68 -6.20 -1.72 12.17
N GLU A 69 -6.64 -0.58 12.70
CA GLU A 69 -7.83 -0.51 13.54
C GLU A 69 -9.11 -0.80 12.73
N ALA A 70 -9.24 -0.26 11.52
CA ALA A 70 -10.33 -0.59 10.63
C ALA A 70 -10.40 -2.10 10.32
N THR A 71 -9.25 -2.75 10.09
CA THR A 71 -9.18 -4.21 9.91
C THR A 71 -9.68 -4.97 11.14
N LYS A 72 -9.34 -4.54 12.36
CA LYS A 72 -9.87 -5.16 13.58
C LYS A 72 -11.39 -5.00 13.70
N ILE A 73 -11.91 -3.80 13.42
CA ILE A 73 -13.36 -3.54 13.44
C ILE A 73 -14.08 -4.45 12.44
N MET A 74 -13.54 -4.61 11.23
CA MET A 74 -14.10 -5.53 10.24
C MET A 74 -14.03 -6.99 10.69
N LYS A 75 -12.93 -7.41 11.34
CA LYS A 75 -12.80 -8.76 11.90
C LYS A 75 -13.85 -9.05 12.97
N VAL A 76 -14.12 -8.08 13.84
CA VAL A 76 -15.16 -8.21 14.87
C VAL A 76 -16.56 -8.30 14.23
N LYS A 77 -16.85 -7.46 13.22
CA LYS A 77 -18.19 -7.38 12.62
C LYS A 77 -18.52 -8.51 11.65
N TYR A 78 -17.54 -8.92 10.83
CA TYR A 78 -17.78 -9.78 9.67
C TYR A 78 -16.83 -10.98 9.59
N GLY A 79 -15.87 -11.10 10.50
CA GLY A 79 -14.81 -12.11 10.43
C GLY A 79 -15.25 -13.57 10.53
N ASN A 80 -16.52 -13.82 10.86
CA ASN A 80 -17.15 -15.15 10.91
C ASN A 80 -18.08 -15.42 9.72
N THR A 81 -18.39 -14.39 8.92
CA THR A 81 -19.35 -14.49 7.81
C THR A 81 -18.71 -14.22 6.46
N LEU A 82 -17.67 -13.39 6.41
CA LEU A 82 -16.99 -12.96 5.19
C LEU A 82 -15.46 -13.01 5.35
N PRO A 83 -14.73 -13.33 4.27
CA PRO A 83 -13.28 -13.19 4.26
C PRO A 83 -12.90 -11.70 4.29
N ILE A 84 -11.81 -11.42 5.00
CA ILE A 84 -11.22 -10.08 5.09
C ILE A 84 -9.91 -10.10 4.32
N ILE A 85 -9.77 -9.18 3.36
CA ILE A 85 -8.57 -9.02 2.57
C ILE A 85 -7.82 -7.79 3.08
N ALA A 86 -6.68 -8.02 3.71
CA ALA A 86 -5.74 -6.97 4.09
C ALA A 86 -4.66 -6.87 2.99
N GLY A 87 -4.86 -5.96 2.05
CA GLY A 87 -3.96 -5.75 0.92
C GLY A 87 -2.76 -4.90 1.29
N PHE A 88 -1.58 -5.29 0.80
CA PHE A 88 -0.37 -4.48 0.80
C PHE A 88 0.20 -4.41 -0.62
N LYS A 89 0.75 -3.26 -1.01
CA LYS A 89 1.36 -3.09 -2.34
C LYS A 89 2.73 -3.77 -2.39
N ALA A 90 3.04 -4.36 -3.54
CA ALA A 90 4.28 -5.11 -3.71
C ALA A 90 5.52 -4.21 -3.45
N PRO A 91 6.61 -4.76 -2.87
CA PRO A 91 7.81 -3.99 -2.55
C PRO A 91 8.44 -3.27 -3.75
N ILE A 92 8.35 -3.86 -4.95
CA ILE A 92 8.89 -3.24 -6.18
C ILE A 92 8.16 -1.94 -6.49
N THR A 93 6.82 -1.97 -6.55
CA THR A 93 6.03 -0.75 -6.75
C THR A 93 6.33 0.28 -5.66
N PHE A 94 6.49 -0.17 -4.41
CA PHE A 94 6.82 0.72 -3.30
C PHE A 94 8.19 1.40 -3.48
N ALA A 95 9.21 0.67 -3.95
CA ALA A 95 10.52 1.22 -4.28
C ALA A 95 10.42 2.33 -5.34
N GLY A 96 9.62 2.12 -6.41
CA GLY A 96 9.36 3.15 -7.41
C GLY A 96 8.77 4.45 -6.85
N TYR A 97 7.96 4.37 -5.80
CA TYR A 97 7.46 5.56 -5.10
C TYR A 97 8.48 6.16 -4.13
N LEU A 98 9.46 5.40 -3.65
CA LEU A 98 10.50 5.89 -2.74
C LEU A 98 11.61 6.68 -3.46
N ILE A 99 12.18 6.12 -4.52
CA ILE A 99 13.32 6.70 -5.27
C ILE A 99 12.93 7.31 -6.62
N GLY A 100 11.69 7.07 -7.06
CA GLY A 100 11.23 7.42 -8.41
C GLY A 100 11.53 6.32 -9.44
N VAL A 101 10.60 6.14 -10.38
CA VAL A 101 10.63 5.06 -11.39
C VAL A 101 11.91 5.06 -12.24
N LYS A 102 12.48 6.24 -12.50
CA LYS A 102 13.73 6.35 -13.28
C LYS A 102 14.93 5.76 -12.55
N GLU A 103 15.06 6.05 -11.26
CA GLU A 103 16.17 5.52 -10.45
C GLU A 103 15.93 4.05 -10.10
N GLU A 104 14.67 3.65 -9.91
CA GLU A 104 14.28 2.25 -9.77
C GLU A 104 14.71 1.41 -10.98
N ALA A 105 14.45 1.88 -12.20
CA ALA A 105 14.86 1.19 -13.42
C ALA A 105 16.38 1.00 -13.50
N LYS A 106 17.17 2.05 -13.21
CA LYS A 106 18.64 1.95 -13.18
C LYS A 106 19.13 0.94 -12.14
N ALA A 107 18.51 0.92 -10.96
CA ALA A 107 18.87 0.00 -9.90
C ALA A 107 18.52 -1.47 -10.25
N ILE A 108 17.46 -1.70 -11.02
CA ILE A 108 17.14 -3.02 -11.58
C ILE A 108 18.17 -3.43 -12.64
N GLU A 109 18.54 -2.53 -13.56
CA GLU A 109 19.58 -2.80 -14.58
C GLU A 109 20.94 -3.10 -13.96
N ALA A 110 21.28 -2.42 -12.85
CA ALA A 110 22.49 -2.66 -12.07
C ALA A 110 22.44 -3.96 -11.23
N GLY A 111 21.30 -4.66 -11.19
CA GLY A 111 21.11 -5.88 -10.40
C GLY A 111 21.05 -5.64 -8.89
N LEU A 112 20.74 -4.42 -8.43
CA LEU A 112 20.70 -4.08 -7.01
C LEU A 112 19.35 -4.46 -6.35
N ILE A 113 18.27 -4.48 -7.13
CA ILE A 113 16.90 -4.73 -6.62
C ILE A 113 16.38 -6.13 -7.02
N TYR A 114 16.82 -6.66 -8.17
CA TYR A 114 16.41 -7.95 -8.68
C TYR A 114 17.56 -8.60 -9.47
N GLN A 115 17.90 -9.83 -9.13
CA GLN A 115 18.84 -10.68 -9.88
C GLN A 115 18.02 -11.85 -10.43
N PRO A 116 18.10 -12.16 -11.74
CA PRO A 116 17.34 -13.26 -12.35
C PRO A 116 17.77 -14.64 -11.85
#